data_AF-A0A7J3FAM1-F1
#
_entry.id   AF-A0A7J3FAM1-F1
#
_cell.length_a   1.000
_cell.length_b   1.000
_cell.length_c   1.000
_cell.angle_alpha   90.00
_cell.angle_beta   90.00
_cell.angle_gamma   90.00
#
_symmetry.space_group_name_H-M   'P 1'
#
loop_
_entity.id
_entity.type
_entity.pdbx_description
1 polymer ?
#
loop_
_entity_poly.entity_id
_entity_poly.type
_entity_poly.pdbx_seq_one_letter_code
_entity_poly.pdbx_strand_id
1 'polypeptide(L)'
;MHKDQAVGAVLLAVSAIIIIAYIWLVFFPPIAGADILILKLTGTVAVAGIFAILGWIGYTLATTPPPKPIEEIEKEMGEIEAETSQEGTKRQD
;
A
#
# COMPACT_ATOMS: atom_id res chain seq x y z
N MET A 1 -2.75 26.71 -10.76
CA MET A 1 -3.87 26.47 -9.84
C MET A 1 -5.13 25.92 -10.54
N HIS A 2 -5.48 26.37 -11.76
CA HIS A 2 -6.64 25.83 -12.51
C HIS A 2 -6.41 24.44 -13.17
N LYS A 3 -5.16 24.06 -13.43
CA LYS A 3 -4.78 22.79 -14.08
C LYS A 3 -5.11 21.58 -13.19
N ASP A 4 -4.75 21.65 -11.92
CA ASP A 4 -4.94 20.55 -10.97
C ASP A 4 -6.43 20.39 -10.63
N GLN A 5 -7.17 21.50 -10.56
CA GLN A 5 -8.63 21.50 -10.40
C GLN A 5 -9.35 20.89 -11.62
N ALA A 6 -8.89 21.18 -12.85
CA ALA A 6 -9.46 20.58 -14.06
C ALA A 6 -9.20 19.07 -14.11
N VAL A 7 -7.99 18.62 -13.76
CA VAL A 7 -7.67 17.19 -13.67
C VAL A 7 -8.54 16.50 -12.61
N GLY A 8 -8.68 17.12 -11.43
CA GLY A 8 -9.55 16.61 -10.37
C GLY A 8 -11.01 16.51 -10.81
N ALA A 9 -11.54 17.53 -11.49
CA ALA A 9 -12.91 17.54 -11.99
C ALA A 9 -13.15 16.49 -13.07
N VAL A 10 -12.21 16.29 -13.99
CA VAL A 10 -12.29 15.22 -15.01
C VAL A 10 -12.25 13.85 -14.35
N LEU A 11 -11.35 13.64 -13.38
CA LEU A 11 -11.26 12.38 -12.64
C LEU A 11 -12.57 12.07 -11.90
N LEU A 12 -13.16 13.09 -11.24
CA LEU A 12 -14.47 12.97 -10.58
C LEU A 12 -15.55 12.60 -11.61
N ALA A 13 -15.67 13.33 -12.70
CA ALA A 13 -16.69 13.06 -13.72
C ALA A 13 -16.55 11.65 -14.30
N VAL A 14 -15.33 11.23 -14.67
CA VAL A 14 -15.07 9.89 -15.20
C VAL A 14 -15.40 8.80 -14.17
N SER A 15 -14.97 8.97 -12.92
CA SER A 15 -15.28 8.01 -11.86
C SER A 15 -16.78 7.90 -11.58
N ALA A 16 -17.50 9.02 -11.54
CA ALA A 16 -18.95 9.03 -11.39
C ALA A 16 -19.65 8.28 -12.54
N ILE A 17 -19.20 8.51 -13.79
CA ILE A 17 -19.73 7.79 -14.97
C ILE A 17 -19.50 6.28 -14.84
N ILE A 18 -18.29 5.86 -14.45
CA ILE A 18 -17.96 4.44 -14.26
C ILE A 18 -18.84 3.81 -13.17
N ILE A 19 -19.04 4.49 -12.05
CA ILE A 19 -19.90 4.00 -10.95
C ILE A 19 -21.34 3.81 -11.45
N ILE A 20 -21.89 4.81 -12.14
CA ILE A 20 -23.26 4.74 -12.67
C ILE A 20 -23.39 3.60 -13.67
N ALA A 21 -22.43 3.46 -14.60
CA ALA A 21 -22.42 2.39 -15.58
C ALA A 21 -22.33 1.00 -14.94
N TYR A 22 -21.48 0.84 -13.91
CA TYR A 22 -21.36 -0.40 -13.15
C TYR A 22 -22.67 -0.78 -12.45
N ILE A 23 -23.27 0.16 -11.71
CA ILE A 23 -24.56 -0.06 -11.05
C ILE A 23 -25.61 -0.45 -12.10
N TRP A 24 -25.71 0.30 -13.19
CA TRP A 24 -26.67 0.00 -14.24
C TRP A 24 -26.49 -1.40 -14.83
N LEU A 25 -25.26 -1.81 -15.11
CA LEU A 25 -24.95 -3.13 -15.68
C LEU A 25 -25.26 -4.29 -14.72
N VAL A 26 -25.08 -4.09 -13.41
CA VAL A 26 -25.39 -5.11 -12.39
C VAL A 26 -26.90 -5.27 -12.20
N PHE A 27 -27.67 -4.17 -12.21
CA PHE A 27 -29.12 -4.21 -11.97
C PHE A 27 -29.94 -4.42 -13.25
N PHE A 28 -29.41 -4.08 -14.42
CA PHE A 28 -30.05 -4.24 -15.72
C PHE A 28 -29.11 -4.96 -16.70
N PRO A 29 -28.76 -6.24 -16.45
CA PRO A 29 -27.84 -6.95 -17.31
C PRO A 29 -28.45 -7.19 -18.71
N PRO A 30 -27.76 -6.82 -19.80
CA PRO A 30 -28.24 -7.04 -21.16
C PRO A 30 -28.20 -8.52 -21.58
N ILE A 31 -27.45 -9.35 -20.85
CA ILE A 31 -27.29 -10.79 -21.08
C ILE A 31 -27.62 -11.52 -19.79
N ALA A 32 -28.47 -12.55 -19.86
CA ALA A 32 -28.84 -13.35 -18.69
C ALA A 32 -27.60 -13.95 -18.00
N GLY A 33 -27.41 -13.63 -16.72
CA GLY A 33 -26.29 -14.12 -15.90
C GLY A 33 -25.02 -13.25 -15.92
N ALA A 34 -24.98 -12.17 -16.71
CA ALA A 34 -23.84 -11.25 -16.71
C ALA A 34 -23.68 -10.52 -15.36
N ASP A 35 -24.79 -10.16 -14.72
CA ASP A 35 -24.86 -9.60 -13.37
C ASP A 35 -24.11 -10.46 -12.34
N ILE A 36 -24.39 -11.77 -12.34
CA ILE A 36 -23.75 -12.71 -11.42
C ILE A 36 -22.25 -12.82 -11.72
N LEU A 37 -21.85 -12.86 -13.00
CA LEU A 37 -20.44 -12.90 -13.36
C LEU A 37 -19.69 -11.64 -12.90
N ILE A 38 -20.27 -10.46 -13.10
CA ILE A 38 -19.70 -9.17 -12.70
C ILE A 38 -19.55 -9.08 -11.18
N LEU A 39 -20.59 -9.49 -10.44
CA LEU A 39 -20.57 -9.53 -8.98
C LEU A 39 -19.52 -10.53 -8.46
N LYS A 40 -19.43 -11.73 -9.05
CA LYS A 40 -18.42 -12.72 -8.69
C LYS A 40 -17.01 -12.21 -8.96
N LEU A 41 -16.79 -11.55 -10.10
CA LEU A 41 -15.48 -11.01 -10.45
C LEU A 41 -15.06 -9.91 -9.48
N THR A 42 -15.92 -8.92 -9.25
CA THR A 42 -15.64 -7.79 -8.34
C THR A 42 -15.48 -8.24 -6.89
N GLY A 43 -16.35 -9.15 -6.42
CA GLY A 43 -16.22 -9.77 -5.10
C GLY A 43 -14.92 -10.56 -4.96
N THR A 44 -14.52 -11.33 -5.97
CA THR A 44 -13.25 -12.07 -5.97
C THR A 44 -12.06 -11.12 -5.92
N VAL A 45 -12.06 -10.04 -6.71
CA VAL A 45 -10.98 -9.04 -6.69
C VAL A 45 -10.89 -8.35 -5.32
N ALA A 46 -12.03 -7.98 -4.72
CA ALA A 46 -12.05 -7.36 -3.40
C ALA A 46 -11.48 -8.31 -2.32
N VAL A 47 -11.91 -9.56 -2.30
CA VAL A 47 -11.42 -10.58 -1.36
C VAL A 47 -9.93 -10.86 -1.61
N ALA A 48 -9.52 -11.07 -2.86
CA ALA A 48 -8.13 -11.30 -3.23
C ALA A 48 -7.22 -10.13 -2.84
N GLY A 49 -7.69 -8.89 -2.97
CA GLY A 49 -6.96 -7.71 -2.52
C GLY A 49 -6.69 -7.72 -1.01
N ILE A 50 -7.71 -8.04 -0.21
CA ILE A 50 -7.57 -8.16 1.26
C ILE A 50 -6.58 -9.28 1.60
N PHE A 51 -6.74 -10.46 1.00
CA PHE A 51 -5.84 -11.59 1.25
C PHE A 51 -4.42 -11.38 0.73
N ALA A 52 -4.24 -10.60 -0.34
CA ALA A 52 -2.91 -10.22 -0.82
C ALA A 52 -2.19 -9.35 0.22
N ILE A 53 -2.90 -8.39 0.84
CA ILE A 53 -2.34 -7.56 1.92
C ILE A 53 -2.00 -8.43 3.14
N LEU A 54 -2.94 -9.29 3.59
CA LEU A 54 -2.70 -10.20 4.72
C LEU A 54 -1.54 -11.16 4.44
N GLY A 55 -1.47 -11.71 3.24
CA GLY A 55 -0.39 -12.60 2.80
C GLY A 55 0.95 -11.88 2.77
N TRP A 56 0.99 -10.63 2.30
CA TRP A 56 2.20 -9.81 2.32
C TRP A 56 2.67 -9.53 3.75
N ILE A 57 1.77 -9.16 4.66
CA ILE A 57 2.09 -8.95 6.08
C ILE A 57 2.61 -10.26 6.69
N GLY A 58 1.92 -11.37 6.47
CA GLY A 58 2.35 -12.69 6.94
C GLY A 58 3.72 -13.09 6.40
N TYR A 59 4.00 -12.80 5.13
CA TYR A 59 5.30 -13.02 4.51
C TYR A 59 6.40 -12.18 5.19
N THR A 60 6.16 -10.90 5.44
CA THR A 60 7.14 -10.05 6.14
C THR A 60 7.42 -10.56 7.56
N LEU A 61 6.38 -10.93 8.33
CA LEU A 61 6.57 -11.46 9.70
C LEU A 61 7.32 -12.80 9.72
N ALA A 62 7.04 -13.69 8.75
CA ALA A 62 7.71 -14.98 8.66
C ALA A 62 9.18 -14.86 8.23
N THR A 63 9.51 -13.80 7.48
CA THR A 63 10.86 -13.58 6.93
C THR A 63 11.68 -12.58 7.74
N THR A 64 11.08 -11.85 8.68
CA THR A 64 11.83 -11.02 9.62
C THR A 64 12.44 -11.90 10.71
N PRO A 65 13.79 -12.02 10.77
CA PRO A 65 14.45 -12.62 11.92
C PRO A 65 14.06 -11.83 13.18
N PRO A 66 13.93 -12.50 14.34
CA PRO A 66 13.57 -11.84 15.58
C PRO A 66 14.48 -10.62 15.78
N PRO A 67 13.91 -9.45 16.13
CA PRO A 67 14.69 -8.24 16.31
C PRO A 67 15.87 -8.56 17.24
N LYS A 68 17.09 -8.18 16.82
CA LYS A 68 18.30 -8.42 17.61
C LYS A 68 18.06 -7.93 19.06
N PRO A 69 18.57 -8.63 20.09
CA PRO A 69 18.46 -8.16 21.47
C PRO A 69 18.87 -6.69 21.56
N ILE A 70 18.07 -5.88 22.27
CA ILE A 70 18.27 -4.42 22.35
C ILE A 70 19.69 -4.07 22.82
N GLU A 71 20.31 -4.93 23.64
CA GLU A 71 21.70 -4.80 24.10
C GLU A 71 22.73 -4.77 22.96
N GLU A 72 22.56 -5.54 21.88
CA GLU A 72 23.47 -5.52 20.73
C GLU A 72 23.29 -4.26 19.88
N ILE A 73 22.04 -3.77 19.77
CA ILE A 73 21.72 -2.54 19.03
C ILE A 73 22.26 -1.32 19.77
N GLU A 74 22.10 -1.26 21.10
CA GLU A 74 22.60 -0.16 21.93
C GLU A 74 24.14 -0.12 21.93
N LYS A 75 24.79 -1.28 21.87
CA LYS A 75 26.24 -1.39 21.79
C LYS A 75 26.79 -1.01 20.40
N GLU A 76 26.17 -1.48 19.32
CA GLU A 76 26.51 -1.05 17.94
C GLU A 76 26.29 0.47 17.77
N MET A 77 25.20 1.03 18.30
CA MET A 77 24.93 2.48 18.25
C MET A 77 25.92 3.30 19.09
N GLY A 78 26.24 2.85 20.30
CA GLY A 78 27.22 3.51 21.17
C GLY A 78 28.64 3.48 20.60
N GLU A 79 29.03 2.40 19.93
CA GLU A 79 30.31 2.30 19.23
C GLU A 79 30.37 3.27 18.02
N ILE A 80 29.29 3.38 17.24
CA ILE A 80 29.19 4.32 16.10
C ILE A 80 29.26 5.79 16.57
N GLU A 81 28.62 6.13 17.68
CA GLU A 81 28.73 7.47 18.29
C GLU A 81 30.14 7.76 18.80
N ALA A 82 30.79 6.77 19.44
CA ALA A 82 32.16 6.90 19.93
C ALA A 82 33.17 7.09 18.80
N GLU A 83 33.06 6.33 17.71
CA GLU A 83 33.92 6.48 16.52
C GLU A 83 33.70 7.83 15.84
N THR A 84 32.44 8.25 15.66
CA THR A 84 32.09 9.56 15.09
C THR A 84 32.64 10.72 15.93
N SER A 85 32.59 10.60 17.26
CA SER A 85 33.11 11.63 18.16
C SER A 85 34.65 11.68 18.16
N GLN A 86 35.33 10.54 18.07
CA GLN A 86 36.80 10.51 17.98
C GLN A 86 37.33 11.00 16.63
N GLU A 87 36.62 10.69 15.54
CA GLU A 87 37.00 11.15 14.20
C GLU A 87 36.74 12.65 14.01
N GLY A 88 35.68 13.19 14.64
CA GLY A 88 35.43 14.63 14.72
C GLY A 88 36.50 15.41 15.48
N THR A 89 36.99 14.88 16.60
CA THR A 89 38.07 15.50 17.39
C THR A 89 39.42 15.46 16.66
N LYS A 90 39.78 14.32 16.03
CA LYS A 90 41.06 14.19 15.29
C LYS A 90 41.16 15.05 14.02
N ARG A 91 40.04 15.51 13.46
CA ARG A 91 40.03 16.39 12.27
C ARG A 91 40.07 17.89 12.62
N GLN A 92 40.01 18.23 13.91
CA GLN A 92 39.99 19.60 14.40
C GLN A 92 41.33 20.05 15.04
N ASP A 93 42.28 19.13 15.18
CA ASP A 93 43.69 19.35 15.57
C ASP A 93 44.61 19.32 14.34
#